data_AF-A0A7X9CCX6-F1
#
_entry.id   AF-A0A7X9CCX6-F1
#
_cell.length_a   1.000
_cell.length_b   1.000
_cell.length_c   1.000
_cell.angle_alpha   90.00
_cell.angle_beta   90.00
_cell.angle_gamma   90.00
#
_symmetry.space_group_name_H-M   'P 1'
#
loop_
_entity.id
_entity.type
_entity.pdbx_description
1 polymer ?
#
loop_
_entity_poly.entity_id
_entity_poly.type
_entity_poly.pdbx_seq_one_letter_code
_entity_poly.pdbx_strand_id
1 'polypeptide(L)'
;LSDGRVLRADAVALALGHLPTALGPRSQQLADAAERHGLVHLGPANPLEVDYSALLGREKVAVQGMGLNFYDAIGMLTEVAGGRFQADSSALSGLRYLPGGDEPRLVVGSRSGMVYRPKPDLGAKMPEPYIPEVLTGERVLELAVRPAGVDHEREVMPLMFAELRRALRRAGFLELADDEILLALLFPFGRRGGESPHPPRSTRDVLQEALRAATEPDAAWVLIYRVLIALRIQVNRLTDLGAYTTDSVRQDIDGHLRNAFASWASGPPILRARQVLALAEAGLLEFTGPRMHIDIDEEAGRYAVHGAEADPVLCDGVLEAHLPPVDLPAYRSALLGAWRERGEVQKDSWASRGTRRRMLTGSIAVDGLYAPIGVDGTVHERRLMVGVPVSTAQPGSAITAEPGTGAQLLRHAEAVALRLARAGGALEDEMAR
;
A
#
# COMPACT_ATOMS: atom_id res chain seq x y z
N LEU A 1 3.96 -23.81 -19.23
CA LEU A 1 4.85 -22.77 -18.67
C LEU A 1 5.00 -21.68 -19.72
N SER A 2 5.56 -20.51 -19.37
CA SER A 2 5.71 -19.38 -20.32
C SER A 2 6.58 -19.71 -21.55
N ASP A 3 7.45 -20.71 -21.44
CA ASP A 3 8.30 -21.23 -22.53
C ASP A 3 7.65 -22.38 -23.32
N GLY A 4 6.35 -22.62 -23.13
CA GLY A 4 5.62 -23.69 -23.82
C GLY A 4 5.80 -25.09 -23.20
N ARG A 5 6.67 -25.28 -22.20
CA ARG A 5 6.78 -26.58 -21.52
C ARG A 5 5.48 -26.96 -20.82
N VAL A 6 5.11 -28.23 -20.94
CA VAL A 6 3.97 -28.81 -20.23
C VAL A 6 4.49 -29.77 -19.18
N LEU A 7 4.16 -29.50 -17.91
CA LEU A 7 4.44 -30.40 -16.80
C LEU A 7 3.14 -31.09 -16.40
N ARG A 8 3.19 -32.41 -16.24
CA ARG A 8 2.10 -33.18 -15.61
C ARG A 8 2.41 -33.28 -14.12
N ALA A 9 1.45 -32.91 -13.29
CA ALA A 9 1.56 -32.97 -11.85
C ALA A 9 0.21 -33.38 -11.25
N ASP A 10 0.25 -34.17 -10.18
CA ASP A 10 -0.95 -34.59 -9.45
C ASP A 10 -1.56 -33.43 -8.65
N ALA A 11 -0.73 -32.49 -8.20
CA ALA A 11 -1.14 -31.25 -7.57
C ALA A 11 -0.18 -30.10 -7.92
N VAL A 12 -0.66 -28.87 -7.83
CA VAL A 12 0.12 -27.65 -8.11
C VAL A 12 -0.15 -26.59 -7.05
N ALA A 13 0.90 -25.89 -6.60
CA ALA A 13 0.78 -24.69 -5.80
C ALA A 13 1.30 -23.48 -6.56
N LEU A 14 0.51 -22.41 -6.57
CA LEU A 14 0.83 -21.14 -7.19
C LEU A 14 1.19 -20.12 -6.10
N ALA A 15 2.48 -19.79 -5.99
CA ALA A 15 2.99 -18.72 -5.14
C ALA A 15 3.04 -17.41 -5.94
N LEU A 16 1.89 -16.72 -6.03
CA LEU A 16 1.63 -15.78 -7.12
C LEU A 16 2.28 -14.40 -6.96
N GLY A 17 2.89 -14.07 -5.82
CA GLY A 17 3.53 -12.78 -5.59
C GLY A 17 2.63 -11.60 -5.98
N HIS A 18 3.21 -10.56 -6.59
CA HIS A 18 2.47 -9.56 -7.37
C HIS A 18 2.44 -9.98 -8.83
N LEU A 19 1.27 -9.93 -9.46
CA LEU A 19 1.09 -10.30 -10.85
C LEU A 19 0.92 -9.06 -11.74
N PRO A 20 1.43 -9.09 -12.99
CA PRO A 20 1.15 -8.05 -13.95
C PRO A 20 -0.33 -8.01 -14.32
N THR A 21 -0.88 -6.81 -14.43
CA THR A 21 -2.25 -6.58 -14.87
C THR A 21 -2.29 -5.77 -16.16
N ALA A 22 -3.41 -5.84 -16.87
CA ALA A 22 -3.75 -4.82 -17.86
C ALA A 22 -3.84 -3.45 -17.18
N LEU A 23 -3.52 -2.40 -17.94
CA LEU A 23 -3.65 -1.04 -17.48
C LEU A 23 -5.14 -0.71 -17.26
N GLY A 24 -5.43 0.04 -16.21
CA GLY A 24 -6.74 0.64 -16.04
C GLY A 24 -6.99 1.73 -17.09
N PRO A 25 -8.26 2.14 -17.33
CA PRO A 25 -8.60 3.08 -18.39
C PRO A 25 -7.78 4.37 -18.40
N ARG A 26 -7.53 4.97 -17.23
CA ARG A 26 -6.73 6.20 -17.12
C ARG A 26 -5.25 5.97 -17.46
N SER A 27 -4.67 4.89 -16.94
CA SER A 27 -3.28 4.53 -17.24
C SER A 27 -3.10 4.20 -18.72
N GLN A 28 -4.10 3.53 -19.34
CA GLN A 28 -4.11 3.28 -20.78
C GLN A 28 -4.16 4.59 -21.58
N GLN A 29 -4.97 5.58 -21.19
CA GLN A 29 -4.98 6.90 -21.85
C GLN A 29 -3.61 7.58 -21.81
N LEU A 30 -2.89 7.49 -20.69
CA LEU A 30 -1.54 8.03 -20.56
C LEU A 30 -0.55 7.28 -21.46
N ALA A 31 -0.64 5.96 -21.52
CA ALA A 31 0.16 5.13 -22.42
C ALA A 31 -0.08 5.48 -23.89
N ASP A 32 -1.35 5.59 -24.30
CA ASP A 32 -1.71 5.93 -25.69
C ASP A 32 -1.21 7.34 -26.06
N ALA A 33 -1.23 8.28 -25.11
CA ALA A 33 -0.66 9.62 -25.32
C ALA A 33 0.87 9.59 -25.46
N ALA A 34 1.55 8.69 -24.74
CA ALA A 34 2.99 8.49 -24.87
C ALA A 34 3.36 8.07 -26.30
N GLU A 35 2.61 7.11 -26.85
CA GLU A 35 2.80 6.63 -28.21
C GLU A 35 2.52 7.73 -29.25
N ARG A 36 1.45 8.51 -29.07
CA ARG A 36 1.09 9.59 -30.01
C ARG A 36 2.10 10.74 -30.02
N HIS A 37 2.63 11.12 -28.86
CA HIS A 37 3.41 12.36 -28.70
C HIS A 37 4.91 12.13 -28.45
N GLY A 38 5.38 10.88 -28.46
CA GLY A 38 6.80 10.56 -28.22
C GLY A 38 7.25 10.74 -26.76
N LEU A 39 6.29 10.68 -25.83
CA LEU A 39 6.52 10.76 -24.38
C LEU A 39 6.86 9.37 -23.81
N VAL A 40 7.09 9.30 -22.50
CA VAL A 40 7.30 8.02 -21.80
C VAL A 40 6.19 7.76 -20.80
N HIS A 41 5.65 6.55 -20.81
CA HIS A 41 4.72 6.09 -19.78
C HIS A 41 5.23 4.77 -19.19
N LEU A 42 5.49 4.79 -17.89
CA LEU A 42 5.77 3.59 -17.10
C LEU A 42 4.60 3.39 -16.14
N GLY A 43 3.70 2.46 -16.50
CA GLY A 43 2.51 2.15 -15.73
C GLY A 43 2.79 1.39 -14.42
N PRO A 44 1.72 1.06 -13.65
CA PRO A 44 1.85 0.42 -12.34
C PRO A 44 2.53 -0.95 -12.43
N ALA A 45 3.62 -1.13 -11.70
CA ALA A 45 4.41 -2.36 -11.71
C ALA A 45 5.16 -2.58 -10.40
N ASN A 46 5.74 -3.77 -10.23
CA ASN A 46 6.74 -4.01 -9.20
C ASN A 46 7.97 -3.14 -9.51
N PRO A 47 8.50 -2.34 -8.56
CA PRO A 47 9.61 -1.44 -8.82
C PRO A 47 10.87 -2.14 -9.33
N LEU A 48 11.04 -3.45 -9.11
CA LEU A 48 12.17 -4.22 -9.62
C LEU A 48 12.02 -4.65 -11.09
N GLU A 49 10.83 -4.55 -11.65
CA GLU A 49 10.49 -4.98 -13.03
C GLU A 49 10.37 -3.79 -13.99
N VAL A 50 10.60 -2.57 -13.52
CA VAL A 50 10.48 -1.33 -14.30
C VAL A 50 11.84 -0.97 -14.92
N ASP A 51 11.83 -0.64 -16.22
CA ASP A 51 12.99 -0.08 -16.90
C ASP A 51 13.08 1.43 -16.66
N TYR A 52 13.81 1.84 -15.62
CA TYR A 52 14.01 3.26 -15.30
C TYR A 52 14.94 3.98 -16.27
N SER A 53 15.71 3.25 -17.09
CA SER A 53 16.60 3.89 -18.08
C SER A 53 15.81 4.65 -19.13
N ALA A 54 14.57 4.24 -19.40
CA ALA A 54 13.64 4.92 -20.29
C ALA A 54 13.29 6.36 -19.85
N LEU A 55 13.50 6.71 -18.57
CA LEU A 55 13.25 8.05 -18.04
C LEU A 55 14.46 8.99 -18.17
N LEU A 56 15.66 8.46 -18.43
CA LEU A 56 16.86 9.28 -18.54
C LEU A 56 16.82 10.16 -19.80
N GLY A 57 17.37 11.37 -19.69
CA GLY A 57 17.36 12.37 -20.76
C GLY A 57 16.01 13.07 -20.99
N ARG A 58 14.98 12.72 -20.21
CA ARG A 58 13.71 13.45 -20.16
C ARG A 58 13.86 14.72 -19.34
N GLU A 59 13.12 15.76 -19.69
CA GLU A 59 13.20 17.06 -18.99
C GLU A 59 12.50 16.97 -17.62
N LYS A 60 11.25 16.52 -17.62
CA LYS A 60 10.36 16.44 -16.46
C LYS A 60 9.53 15.17 -16.49
N VAL A 61 9.58 14.41 -15.40
CA VAL A 61 8.80 13.18 -15.23
C VAL A 61 7.84 13.35 -14.06
N ALA A 62 6.55 13.16 -14.34
CA ALA A 62 5.52 13.09 -13.33
C ALA A 62 5.64 11.75 -12.57
N VAL A 63 5.69 11.78 -11.25
CA VAL A 63 5.72 10.57 -10.43
C VAL A 63 4.44 10.49 -9.60
N GLN A 64 3.54 9.59 -10.02
CA GLN A 64 2.23 9.44 -9.42
C GLN A 64 2.24 8.39 -8.31
N GLY A 65 2.14 8.85 -7.06
CA GLY A 65 2.14 8.01 -5.87
C GLY A 65 3.37 8.26 -5.01
N MET A 66 3.16 8.30 -3.69
CA MET A 66 4.22 8.52 -2.68
C MET A 66 4.21 7.43 -1.59
N GLY A 67 3.77 6.22 -1.96
CA GLY A 67 3.84 5.04 -1.10
C GLY A 67 5.23 4.40 -1.11
N LEU A 68 5.35 3.17 -0.59
CA LEU A 68 6.64 2.47 -0.55
C LEU A 68 7.30 2.29 -1.93
N ASN A 69 6.52 1.91 -2.95
CA ASN A 69 7.02 1.76 -4.34
C ASN A 69 7.74 3.00 -4.86
N PHE A 70 7.32 4.20 -4.45
CA PHE A 70 7.98 5.44 -4.84
C PHE A 70 9.42 5.51 -4.31
N TYR A 71 9.64 5.16 -3.05
CA TYR A 71 10.98 5.18 -2.45
C TYR A 71 11.92 4.17 -3.11
N ASP A 72 11.39 3.01 -3.51
CA ASP A 72 12.16 2.02 -4.28
C ASP A 72 12.47 2.55 -5.68
N ALA A 73 11.47 3.12 -6.38
CA ALA A 73 11.65 3.71 -7.70
C ALA A 73 12.70 4.83 -7.72
N ILE A 74 12.74 5.69 -6.70
CA ILE A 74 13.80 6.71 -6.55
C ILE A 74 15.17 6.05 -6.41
N GLY A 75 15.27 4.98 -5.63
CA GLY A 75 16.50 4.20 -5.50
C GLY A 75 16.96 3.66 -6.85
N MET A 76 16.07 3.00 -7.58
CA MET A 76 16.39 2.37 -8.87
C MET A 76 16.73 3.42 -9.95
N LEU A 77 15.98 4.52 -10.02
CA LEU A 77 16.22 5.60 -10.99
C LEU A 77 17.59 6.26 -10.77
N THR A 78 17.90 6.63 -9.53
CA THR A 78 19.20 7.29 -9.22
C THR A 78 20.39 6.35 -9.44
N GLU A 79 20.21 5.05 -9.20
CA GLU A 79 21.23 4.04 -9.49
C GLU A 79 21.48 3.92 -11.00
N VAL A 80 20.43 3.76 -11.81
CA VAL A 80 20.55 3.66 -13.28
C VAL A 80 21.08 4.95 -13.90
N ALA A 81 20.78 6.11 -13.31
CA ALA A 81 21.35 7.40 -13.71
C ALA A 81 22.86 7.54 -13.39
N GLY A 82 23.43 6.66 -12.57
CA GLY A 82 24.82 6.78 -12.10
C GLY A 82 25.03 7.84 -11.01
N GLY A 83 23.95 8.32 -10.40
CA GLY A 83 23.99 9.30 -9.32
C GLY A 83 24.48 8.71 -8.00
N ARG A 84 24.97 9.58 -7.11
CA ARG A 84 25.58 9.16 -5.83
C ARG A 84 25.12 10.01 -4.67
N PHE A 85 24.72 9.37 -3.57
CA PHE A 85 24.47 10.03 -2.30
C PHE A 85 25.72 10.02 -1.44
N GLN A 86 26.16 11.19 -0.97
CA GLN A 86 27.27 11.35 -0.05
C GLN A 86 26.76 11.90 1.29
N ALA A 87 27.39 11.50 2.39
CA ALA A 87 27.08 12.09 3.69
C ALA A 87 27.43 13.57 3.70
N ASP A 88 26.50 14.40 4.17
CA ASP A 88 26.68 15.84 4.32
C ASP A 88 25.95 16.30 5.58
N SER A 89 26.70 16.55 6.65
CA SER A 89 26.13 16.98 7.93
C SER A 89 25.59 18.42 7.91
N SER A 90 25.89 19.20 6.86
CA SER A 90 25.33 20.53 6.67
C SER A 90 23.97 20.51 5.97
N ALA A 91 23.65 19.44 5.25
CA ALA A 91 22.36 19.25 4.60
C ALA A 91 21.28 18.83 5.62
N LEU A 92 20.04 19.33 5.46
CA LEU A 92 18.94 18.98 6.36
C LEU A 92 18.58 17.49 6.26
N SER A 93 18.77 16.90 5.10
CA SER A 93 18.61 15.46 4.86
C SER A 93 19.77 14.61 5.43
N GLY A 94 20.90 15.22 5.80
CA GLY A 94 22.14 14.52 6.14
C GLY A 94 22.86 13.93 4.92
N LEU A 95 22.38 14.21 3.71
CA LEU A 95 22.92 13.71 2.45
C LEU A 95 23.03 14.82 1.40
N ARG A 96 24.06 14.74 0.57
CA ARG A 96 24.17 15.49 -0.67
C ARG A 96 24.08 14.54 -1.85
N TYR A 97 23.23 14.85 -2.82
CA TYR A 97 23.17 14.11 -4.07
C TYR A 97 24.15 14.68 -5.10
N LEU A 98 24.89 13.80 -5.77
CA LEU A 98 25.75 14.09 -6.91
C LEU A 98 25.11 13.50 -8.16
N PRO A 99 24.58 14.33 -9.08
CA PRO A 99 23.94 13.84 -10.30
C PRO A 99 24.92 13.09 -11.21
N GLY A 100 24.40 12.10 -11.92
CA GLY A 100 25.10 11.36 -12.96
C GLY A 100 25.11 12.07 -14.32
N GLY A 101 24.06 12.86 -14.63
CA GLY A 101 24.03 13.78 -15.76
C GLY A 101 22.72 13.80 -16.55
N ASP A 102 21.98 12.68 -16.56
CA ASP A 102 20.77 12.49 -17.38
C ASP A 102 19.50 12.32 -16.54
N GLU A 103 19.55 12.62 -15.23
CA GLU A 103 18.36 12.58 -14.38
C GLU A 103 17.28 13.58 -14.83
N PRO A 104 16.02 13.14 -14.97
CA PRO A 104 14.92 14.08 -15.17
C PRO A 104 14.62 14.85 -13.88
N ARG A 105 14.00 16.02 -14.02
CA ARG A 105 13.34 16.65 -12.88
C ARG A 105 12.06 15.89 -12.55
N LEU A 106 11.88 15.51 -11.29
CA LEU A 106 10.75 14.74 -10.83
C LEU A 106 9.67 15.65 -10.27
N VAL A 107 8.45 15.53 -10.78
CA VAL A 107 7.25 16.22 -10.29
C VAL A 107 6.40 15.19 -9.54
N VAL A 108 6.52 15.18 -8.21
CA VAL A 108 6.09 14.07 -7.36
C VAL A 108 4.86 14.44 -6.55
N GLY A 109 3.86 13.56 -6.53
CA GLY A 109 2.68 13.78 -5.71
C GLY A 109 1.78 12.57 -5.55
N SER A 110 0.66 12.76 -4.87
CA SER A 110 -0.39 11.75 -4.80
C SER A 110 -1.75 12.40 -4.61
N ARG A 111 -2.82 11.65 -4.90
CA ARG A 111 -4.19 12.13 -4.71
C ARG A 111 -4.48 12.54 -3.26
N SER A 112 -4.03 11.75 -2.28
CA SER A 112 -4.25 12.03 -0.86
C SER A 112 -3.25 13.00 -0.26
N GLY A 113 -2.10 13.21 -0.90
CA GLY A 113 -0.95 13.91 -0.32
C GLY A 113 -0.26 13.15 0.82
N MET A 114 -0.67 11.92 1.11
CA MET A 114 -0.19 11.20 2.30
C MET A 114 1.33 10.95 2.22
N VAL A 115 2.04 11.38 3.26
CA VAL A 115 3.49 11.17 3.41
C VAL A 115 3.72 9.94 4.28
N TYR A 116 4.37 8.92 3.71
CA TYR A 116 4.75 7.72 4.48
C TYR A 116 5.93 8.06 5.38
N ARG A 117 5.70 8.03 6.69
CA ARG A 117 6.69 8.37 7.72
C ARG A 117 7.75 7.29 7.77
N PRO A 118 9.05 7.61 7.91
CA PRO A 118 10.07 6.59 7.97
C PRO A 118 9.86 5.65 9.16
N LYS A 119 10.30 4.39 9.01
CA LYS A 119 10.34 3.46 10.15
C LYS A 119 11.28 4.02 11.22
N PRO A 120 10.84 4.10 12.48
CA PRO A 120 11.62 4.69 13.55
C PRO A 120 12.84 3.84 13.89
N ASP A 121 13.94 4.48 14.27
CA ASP A 121 15.05 3.81 14.94
C ASP A 121 14.68 3.61 16.42
N LEU A 122 14.20 2.41 16.75
CA LEU A 122 13.83 2.02 18.12
C LEU A 122 14.99 1.34 18.86
N GLY A 123 16.21 1.33 18.28
CA GLY A 123 17.34 0.59 18.80
C GLY A 123 17.11 -0.93 18.87
N ALA A 124 17.85 -1.61 19.74
CA ALA A 124 17.85 -3.08 19.81
C ALA A 124 16.64 -3.68 20.53
N LYS A 125 15.91 -2.90 21.35
CA LYS A 125 14.78 -3.39 22.13
C LYS A 125 13.49 -2.81 21.59
N MET A 126 12.72 -3.65 20.91
CA MET A 126 11.36 -3.29 20.51
C MET A 126 10.52 -2.97 21.74
N PRO A 127 9.74 -1.88 21.73
CA PRO A 127 8.82 -1.61 22.81
C PRO A 127 7.75 -2.71 22.85
N GLU A 128 7.21 -2.98 24.04
CA GLU A 128 6.14 -3.96 24.22
C GLU A 128 4.96 -3.70 23.26
N PRO A 129 4.09 -4.66 22.95
CA PRO A 129 2.85 -4.37 22.23
C PRO A 129 1.91 -3.46 23.05
N TYR A 130 1.21 -2.53 22.41
CA TYR A 130 0.15 -1.75 23.08
C TYR A 130 -1.14 -2.56 23.09
N ILE A 131 -1.81 -2.64 24.25
CA ILE A 131 -3.07 -3.37 24.41
C ILE A 131 -4.21 -2.34 24.45
N PRO A 132 -5.11 -2.31 23.43
CA PRO A 132 -6.24 -1.39 23.43
C PRO A 132 -7.17 -1.58 24.62
N GLU A 133 -7.62 -0.47 25.21
CA GLU A 133 -8.54 -0.43 26.35
C GLU A 133 -9.92 0.13 26.00
N VAL A 134 -10.06 0.82 24.88
CA VAL A 134 -11.30 1.42 24.37
C VAL A 134 -11.81 0.63 23.17
N LEU A 135 -11.01 0.53 22.10
CA LEU A 135 -11.33 -0.33 20.95
C LEU A 135 -10.75 -1.73 21.20
N THR A 136 -11.25 -2.40 22.24
CA THR A 136 -10.77 -3.72 22.65
C THR A 136 -11.16 -4.81 21.65
N GLY A 137 -10.53 -5.98 21.76
CA GLY A 137 -10.93 -7.15 20.98
C GLY A 137 -12.37 -7.61 21.24
N GLU A 138 -12.86 -7.44 22.46
CA GLU A 138 -14.27 -7.69 22.82
C GLU A 138 -15.19 -6.68 22.13
N ARG A 139 -14.85 -5.38 22.19
CA ARG A 139 -15.60 -4.33 21.51
C ARG A 139 -15.68 -4.55 20.00
N VAL A 140 -14.60 -5.05 19.39
CA VAL A 140 -14.61 -5.46 17.97
C VAL A 140 -15.63 -6.57 17.70
N LEU A 141 -15.72 -7.58 18.57
CA LEU A 141 -16.70 -8.66 18.42
C LEU A 141 -18.13 -8.16 18.62
N GLU A 142 -18.37 -7.29 19.62
CA GLU A 142 -19.66 -6.63 19.85
C GLU A 142 -20.12 -5.82 18.63
N LEU A 143 -19.21 -5.07 18.01
CA LEU A 143 -19.46 -4.31 16.78
C LEU A 143 -19.75 -5.25 15.60
N ALA A 144 -18.97 -6.31 15.46
CA ALA A 144 -19.07 -7.25 14.34
C ALA A 144 -20.39 -8.01 14.29
N VAL A 145 -21.06 -8.23 15.44
CA VAL A 145 -22.34 -8.95 15.48
C VAL A 145 -23.55 -8.08 15.14
N ARG A 146 -23.39 -6.75 14.96
CA ARG A 146 -24.52 -5.83 14.71
C ARG A 146 -25.19 -6.09 13.35
N PRO A 147 -26.54 -6.26 13.30
CA PRO A 147 -27.24 -6.53 12.03
C PRO A 147 -27.16 -5.40 11.00
N ALA A 148 -27.12 -4.15 11.46
CA ALA A 148 -27.07 -2.96 10.62
C ALA A 148 -25.68 -2.69 10.00
N GLY A 149 -24.67 -3.49 10.35
CA GLY A 149 -23.27 -3.17 10.04
C GLY A 149 -22.76 -2.02 10.91
N VAL A 150 -21.51 -1.65 10.67
CA VAL A 150 -20.79 -0.60 11.39
C VAL A 150 -20.42 0.53 10.43
N ASP A 151 -20.72 1.76 10.82
CA ASP A 151 -20.23 2.97 10.17
C ASP A 151 -18.87 3.35 10.77
N HIS A 152 -17.81 3.38 9.95
CA HIS A 152 -16.46 3.64 10.45
C HIS A 152 -16.35 5.03 11.07
N GLU A 153 -16.80 6.06 10.37
CA GLU A 153 -16.65 7.46 10.79
C GLU A 153 -17.49 7.79 12.02
N ARG A 154 -18.70 7.26 12.08
CA ARG A 154 -19.64 7.57 13.16
C ARG A 154 -19.42 6.73 14.40
N GLU A 155 -18.91 5.50 14.26
CA GLU A 155 -18.87 4.54 15.37
C GLU A 155 -17.45 4.08 15.74
N VAL A 156 -16.51 3.98 14.80
CA VAL A 156 -15.16 3.43 15.08
C VAL A 156 -14.11 4.53 15.23
N MET A 157 -14.13 5.55 14.38
CA MET A 157 -13.20 6.67 14.44
C MET A 157 -13.24 7.40 15.81
N PRO A 158 -14.42 7.64 16.43
CA PRO A 158 -14.47 8.21 17.78
C PRO A 158 -13.84 7.31 18.84
N LEU A 159 -13.94 5.98 18.69
CA LEU A 159 -13.30 5.02 19.59
C LEU A 159 -11.78 5.01 19.43
N MET A 160 -11.29 5.15 18.20
CA MET A 160 -9.86 5.31 17.93
C MET A 160 -9.28 6.57 18.59
N PHE A 161 -9.99 7.70 18.48
CA PHE A 161 -9.55 8.96 19.10
C PHE A 161 -9.68 8.91 20.63
N ALA A 162 -10.71 8.25 21.15
CA ALA A 162 -10.81 7.98 22.58
C ALA A 162 -9.65 7.12 23.10
N GLU A 163 -9.19 6.12 22.35
CA GLU A 163 -8.01 5.31 22.68
C GLU A 163 -6.74 6.17 22.72
N LEU A 164 -6.46 6.93 21.65
CA LEU A 164 -5.28 7.80 21.56
C LEU A 164 -5.25 8.85 22.68
N ARG A 165 -6.37 9.55 22.92
CA ARG A 165 -6.47 10.52 24.01
C ARG A 165 -6.25 9.88 25.37
N ARG A 166 -6.83 8.71 25.62
CA ARG A 166 -6.65 7.99 26.88
C ARG A 166 -5.17 7.64 27.10
N ALA A 167 -4.51 7.09 26.10
CA ALA A 167 -3.10 6.73 26.16
C ALA A 167 -2.22 7.96 26.45
N LEU A 168 -2.42 9.05 25.70
CA LEU A 168 -1.67 10.29 25.84
C LEU A 168 -1.87 10.94 27.21
N ARG A 169 -3.11 11.03 27.70
CA ARG A 169 -3.41 11.59 29.03
C ARG A 169 -2.76 10.79 30.15
N ARG A 170 -2.78 9.46 30.07
CA ARG A 170 -2.13 8.59 31.07
C ARG A 170 -0.62 8.75 31.09
N ALA A 171 -0.02 8.99 29.93
CA ALA A 171 1.41 9.25 29.80
C ALA A 171 1.81 10.71 30.08
N GLY A 172 0.85 11.60 30.40
CA GLY A 172 1.10 13.01 30.72
C GLY A 172 1.17 13.96 29.52
N PHE A 173 0.94 13.48 28.30
CA PHE A 173 0.97 14.28 27.07
C PHE A 173 -0.38 14.98 26.81
N LEU A 174 -0.79 15.85 27.74
CA LEU A 174 -2.13 16.47 27.73
C LEU A 174 -2.37 17.33 26.49
N GLU A 175 -1.35 18.04 26.01
CA GLU A 175 -1.44 18.93 24.85
C GLU A 175 -1.69 18.17 23.55
N LEU A 176 -1.25 16.92 23.45
CA LEU A 176 -1.48 16.06 22.28
C LEU A 176 -2.83 15.32 22.34
N ALA A 177 -3.49 15.30 23.50
CA ALA A 177 -4.73 14.57 23.73
C ALA A 177 -5.98 15.34 23.28
N ASP A 178 -5.91 15.91 22.09
CA ASP A 178 -6.92 16.74 21.43
C ASP A 178 -7.30 16.16 20.06
N ASP A 179 -8.60 16.17 19.72
CA ASP A 179 -9.10 15.50 18.51
C ASP A 179 -8.63 16.22 17.23
N GLU A 180 -8.47 17.54 17.23
CA GLU A 180 -8.02 18.30 16.06
C GLU A 180 -6.53 18.04 15.78
N ILE A 181 -5.72 17.94 16.83
CA ILE A 181 -4.29 17.58 16.74
C ILE A 181 -4.14 16.14 16.24
N LEU A 182 -4.90 15.18 16.81
CA LEU A 182 -4.86 13.78 16.39
C LEU A 182 -5.33 13.61 14.94
N LEU A 183 -6.35 14.36 14.52
CA LEU A 183 -6.81 14.37 13.13
C LEU A 183 -5.70 14.89 12.19
N ALA A 184 -5.01 15.97 12.55
CA ALA A 184 -3.91 16.51 11.76
C ALA A 184 -2.72 15.54 11.66
N LEU A 185 -2.42 14.83 12.75
CA LEU A 185 -1.37 13.82 12.78
C LEU A 185 -1.69 12.64 11.85
N LEU A 186 -2.94 12.21 11.81
CA LEU A 186 -3.37 11.13 10.91
C LEU A 186 -3.53 11.59 9.46
N PHE A 187 -3.98 12.82 9.25
CA PHE A 187 -4.31 13.39 7.95
C PHE A 187 -3.68 14.78 7.79
N PRO A 188 -2.36 14.86 7.50
CA PRO A 188 -1.65 16.14 7.44
C PRO A 188 -2.16 17.10 6.36
N PHE A 189 -2.91 16.59 5.37
CA PHE A 189 -3.54 17.35 4.29
C PHE A 189 -5.07 17.21 4.31
N GLY A 190 -5.65 16.95 5.47
CA GLY A 190 -7.08 16.65 5.60
C GLY A 190 -7.45 15.27 5.05
N ARG A 191 -8.70 14.88 5.26
CA ARG A 191 -9.23 13.61 4.76
C ARG A 191 -9.32 13.67 3.23
N ARG A 192 -8.75 12.67 2.54
CA ARG A 192 -8.71 12.59 1.07
C ARG A 192 -8.07 13.82 0.39
N GLY A 193 -7.16 14.52 1.07
CA GLY A 193 -6.56 15.75 0.52
C GLY A 193 -7.52 16.95 0.50
N GLY A 194 -8.57 16.93 1.33
CA GLY A 194 -9.55 18.00 1.49
C GLY A 194 -9.06 19.15 2.39
N GLU A 195 -10.00 19.99 2.85
CA GLU A 195 -9.67 21.10 3.75
C GLU A 195 -9.08 20.58 5.07
N SER A 196 -8.01 21.23 5.51
CA SER A 196 -7.40 21.03 6.82
C SER A 196 -7.67 22.27 7.66
N PRO A 197 -8.10 22.14 8.93
CA PRO A 197 -8.23 23.29 9.83
C PRO A 197 -6.85 23.86 10.23
N HIS A 198 -5.77 23.18 9.87
CA HIS A 198 -4.40 23.58 10.16
C HIS A 198 -3.79 24.36 8.99
N PRO A 199 -2.84 25.28 9.24
CA PRO A 199 -2.18 26.04 8.18
C PRO A 199 -1.60 25.11 7.11
N PRO A 200 -1.63 25.51 5.83
CA PRO A 200 -1.12 24.69 4.74
C PRO A 200 0.34 24.34 5.01
N ARG A 201 0.63 23.04 5.03
CA ARG A 201 1.98 22.50 5.19
C ARG A 201 2.47 22.04 3.84
N SER A 202 3.75 22.18 3.52
CA SER A 202 4.28 21.53 2.32
C SER A 202 4.53 20.04 2.58
N THR A 203 4.45 19.21 1.54
CA THR A 203 4.87 17.80 1.59
C THR A 203 6.30 17.63 2.10
N ARG A 204 7.18 18.58 1.73
CA ARG A 204 8.56 18.62 2.22
C ARG A 204 8.63 18.79 3.73
N ASP A 205 7.88 19.72 4.30
CA ASP A 205 7.91 19.98 5.76
C ASP A 205 7.39 18.78 6.55
N VAL A 206 6.31 18.15 6.07
CA VAL A 206 5.75 16.94 6.69
C VAL A 206 6.76 15.79 6.65
N LEU A 207 7.46 15.60 5.53
CA LEU A 207 8.49 14.56 5.40
C LEU A 207 9.72 14.86 6.28
N GLN A 208 10.13 16.13 6.37
CA GLN A 208 11.25 16.55 7.24
C GLN A 208 10.94 16.33 8.72
N GLU A 209 9.75 16.72 9.18
CA GLU A 209 9.31 16.45 10.56
C GLU A 209 9.26 14.94 10.83
N ALA A 210 8.66 14.17 9.93
CA ALA A 210 8.57 12.72 10.05
C ALA A 210 9.97 12.06 10.10
N LEU A 211 10.93 12.56 9.31
CA LEU A 211 12.30 12.07 9.33
C LEU A 211 12.99 12.35 10.67
N ARG A 212 12.84 13.57 11.22
CA ARG A 212 13.40 13.90 12.54
C ARG A 212 12.82 13.00 13.62
N ALA A 213 11.48 12.90 13.66
CA ALA A 213 10.79 12.07 14.64
C ALA A 213 11.11 10.58 14.51
N ALA A 214 11.38 10.07 13.31
CA ALA A 214 11.79 8.67 13.12
C ALA A 214 13.27 8.44 13.49
N THR A 215 14.14 9.44 13.33
CA THR A 215 15.57 9.31 13.65
C THR A 215 15.83 9.38 15.15
N GLU A 216 15.12 10.27 15.84
CA GLU A 216 15.23 10.46 17.30
C GLU A 216 13.81 10.47 17.90
N PRO A 217 13.15 9.30 18.00
CA PRO A 217 11.76 9.24 18.42
C PRO A 217 11.61 9.58 19.91
N ASP A 218 10.80 10.60 20.20
CA ASP A 218 10.42 10.94 21.57
C ASP A 218 9.35 9.97 22.12
N ALA A 219 9.13 10.05 23.44
CA ALA A 219 8.20 9.15 24.13
C ALA A 219 6.73 9.30 23.66
N ALA A 220 6.30 10.50 23.26
CA ALA A 220 4.94 10.73 22.78
C ALA A 220 4.75 10.12 21.39
N TRP A 221 5.72 10.32 20.51
CA TRP A 221 5.73 9.75 19.18
C TRP A 221 5.72 8.22 19.22
N VAL A 222 6.56 7.60 20.06
CA VAL A 222 6.59 6.14 20.23
C VAL A 222 5.24 5.62 20.74
N LEU A 223 4.61 6.33 21.67
CA LEU A 223 3.28 5.97 22.16
C LEU A 223 2.23 6.03 21.04
N ILE A 224 2.16 7.13 20.28
CA ILE A 224 1.22 7.29 19.16
C ILE A 224 1.42 6.18 18.13
N TYR A 225 2.67 5.94 17.71
CA TYR A 225 3.02 4.87 16.78
C TYR A 225 2.49 3.51 17.25
N ARG A 226 2.72 3.15 18.52
CA ARG A 226 2.25 1.86 19.08
C ARG A 226 0.73 1.77 19.17
N VAL A 227 0.06 2.83 19.58
CA VAL A 227 -1.42 2.86 19.64
C VAL A 227 -2.00 2.71 18.23
N LEU A 228 -1.43 3.39 17.23
CA LEU A 228 -1.90 3.30 15.85
C LEU A 228 -1.69 1.90 15.24
N ILE A 229 -0.59 1.21 15.54
CA ILE A 229 -0.40 -0.19 15.13
C ILE A 229 -1.47 -1.08 15.76
N ALA A 230 -1.73 -0.92 17.06
CA ALA A 230 -2.75 -1.70 17.76
C ALA A 230 -4.16 -1.43 17.21
N LEU A 231 -4.49 -0.16 16.94
CA LEU A 231 -5.77 0.23 16.34
C LEU A 231 -5.93 -0.31 14.91
N ARG A 232 -4.87 -0.30 14.10
CA ARG A 232 -4.87 -0.89 12.75
C ARG A 232 -5.28 -2.37 12.79
N ILE A 233 -4.79 -3.13 13.78
CA ILE A 233 -5.16 -4.54 13.96
C ILE A 233 -6.67 -4.66 14.23
N GLN A 234 -7.24 -3.83 15.11
CA GLN A 234 -8.67 -3.90 15.45
C GLN A 234 -9.57 -3.49 14.28
N VAL A 235 -9.19 -2.45 13.53
CA VAL A 235 -9.91 -2.04 12.31
C VAL A 235 -9.86 -3.14 11.26
N ASN A 236 -8.70 -3.75 11.01
CA ASN A 236 -8.60 -4.85 10.06
C ASN A 236 -9.47 -6.05 10.49
N ARG A 237 -9.53 -6.38 11.79
CA ARG A 237 -10.43 -7.43 12.29
C ARG A 237 -11.89 -7.13 11.99
N LEU A 238 -12.33 -5.87 12.09
CA LEU A 238 -13.70 -5.49 11.70
C LEU A 238 -13.93 -5.68 10.18
N THR A 239 -12.94 -5.38 9.35
CA THR A 239 -12.97 -5.66 7.91
C THR A 239 -13.06 -7.15 7.63
N ASP A 240 -12.20 -7.96 8.27
CA ASP A 240 -12.14 -9.42 8.07
C ASP A 240 -13.43 -10.12 8.52
N LEU A 241 -14.09 -9.59 9.56
CA LEU A 241 -15.39 -10.07 10.04
C LEU A 241 -16.58 -9.59 9.19
N GLY A 242 -16.34 -8.78 8.15
CA GLY A 242 -17.40 -8.19 7.32
C GLY A 242 -18.31 -7.23 8.09
N ALA A 243 -17.81 -6.63 9.18
CA ALA A 243 -18.60 -5.83 10.11
C ALA A 243 -19.05 -4.50 9.50
N TYR A 244 -18.22 -3.91 8.65
CA TYR A 244 -18.46 -2.58 8.07
C TYR A 244 -19.57 -2.60 7.02
N THR A 245 -20.29 -1.47 6.94
CA THR A 245 -21.13 -1.18 5.79
C THR A 245 -20.28 -1.05 4.52
N THR A 246 -20.89 -1.37 3.38
CA THR A 246 -20.29 -1.19 2.04
C THR A 246 -19.74 0.23 1.84
N ASP A 247 -20.50 1.23 2.28
CA ASP A 247 -20.12 2.61 2.11
C ASP A 247 -18.90 2.95 2.95
N SER A 248 -18.84 2.51 4.22
CA SER A 248 -17.65 2.75 5.04
C SER A 248 -16.40 2.04 4.54
N VAL A 249 -16.50 0.83 3.97
CA VAL A 249 -15.32 0.21 3.37
C VAL A 249 -14.79 1.04 2.21
N ARG A 250 -15.66 1.45 1.28
CA ARG A 250 -15.25 2.21 0.08
C ARG A 250 -14.80 3.62 0.40
N GLN A 251 -15.54 4.32 1.25
CA GLN A 251 -15.37 5.74 1.51
C GLN A 251 -14.33 6.00 2.60
N ASP A 252 -14.34 5.21 3.65
CA ASP A 252 -13.58 5.51 4.87
C ASP A 252 -12.30 4.68 4.92
N ILE A 253 -12.45 3.35 4.89
CA ILE A 253 -11.32 2.41 4.97
C ILE A 253 -10.41 2.57 3.75
N ASP A 254 -10.93 2.32 2.56
CA ASP A 254 -10.15 2.40 1.31
C ASP A 254 -9.90 3.85 0.88
N GLY A 255 -10.82 4.76 1.20
CA GLY A 255 -10.75 6.15 0.76
C GLY A 255 -9.67 6.97 1.47
N HIS A 256 -9.42 6.74 2.76
CA HIS A 256 -8.41 7.52 3.48
C HIS A 256 -7.68 6.78 4.61
N LEU A 257 -8.38 5.95 5.39
CA LEU A 257 -7.81 5.37 6.61
C LEU A 257 -6.68 4.37 6.33
N ARG A 258 -6.83 3.53 5.31
CA ARG A 258 -5.81 2.55 4.90
C ARG A 258 -4.46 3.23 4.65
N ASN A 259 -4.46 4.37 3.97
CA ASN A 259 -3.26 5.15 3.70
C ASN A 259 -2.72 5.84 4.96
N ALA A 260 -3.59 6.36 5.83
CA ALA A 260 -3.15 6.94 7.10
C ALA A 260 -2.45 5.90 8.00
N PHE A 261 -3.04 4.70 8.14
CA PHE A 261 -2.38 3.61 8.87
C PHE A 261 -1.08 3.16 8.21
N ALA A 262 -1.08 2.99 6.88
CA ALA A 262 0.13 2.61 6.14
C ALA A 262 1.24 3.67 6.31
N SER A 263 0.88 4.95 6.37
CA SER A 263 1.84 6.03 6.57
C SER A 263 2.58 5.98 7.90
N TRP A 264 1.97 5.38 8.94
CA TRP A 264 2.58 5.22 10.26
C TRP A 264 3.24 3.85 10.45
N ALA A 265 2.64 2.79 9.92
CA ALA A 265 3.05 1.41 10.20
C ALA A 265 3.88 0.75 9.08
N SER A 266 3.91 1.33 7.88
CA SER A 266 4.53 0.73 6.70
C SER A 266 5.39 1.75 5.95
N GLY A 267 6.17 2.50 6.72
CA GLY A 267 7.09 3.53 6.26
C GLY A 267 8.32 3.04 5.50
N PRO A 268 8.97 3.90 4.70
CA PRO A 268 10.27 3.60 4.12
C PRO A 268 11.38 3.55 5.20
N PRO A 269 12.56 2.97 4.91
CA PRO A 269 13.74 3.17 5.74
C PRO A 269 14.11 4.67 5.84
N ILE A 270 14.70 5.08 6.97
CA ILE A 270 15.22 6.45 7.20
C ILE A 270 16.09 6.91 6.03
N LEU A 271 17.00 6.03 5.57
CA LEU A 271 17.89 6.32 4.44
C LEU A 271 17.13 6.73 3.17
N ARG A 272 16.03 6.04 2.84
CA ARG A 272 15.23 6.34 1.64
C ARG A 272 14.55 7.70 1.74
N ALA A 273 14.06 8.08 2.92
CA ALA A 273 13.50 9.41 3.13
C ALA A 273 14.56 10.52 3.03
N ARG A 274 15.77 10.28 3.55
CA ARG A 274 16.91 11.19 3.37
C ARG A 274 17.25 11.37 1.89
N GLN A 275 17.28 10.29 1.11
CA GLN A 275 17.55 10.34 -0.33
C GLN A 275 16.54 11.21 -1.09
N VAL A 276 15.24 11.05 -0.79
CA VAL A 276 14.19 11.89 -1.40
C VAL A 276 14.38 13.37 -1.06
N LEU A 277 14.67 13.71 0.20
CA LEU A 277 14.94 15.10 0.60
C LEU A 277 16.22 15.65 -0.04
N ALA A 278 17.27 14.84 -0.20
CA ALA A 278 18.50 15.25 -0.86
C ALA A 278 18.28 15.56 -2.36
N LEU A 279 17.41 14.81 -3.04
CA LEU A 279 17.01 15.11 -4.42
C LEU A 279 16.21 16.43 -4.51
N ALA A 280 15.33 16.69 -3.53
CA ALA A 280 14.62 17.96 -3.45
C ALA A 280 15.57 19.13 -3.16
N GLU A 281 16.59 18.94 -2.31
CA GLU A 281 17.64 19.92 -2.04
C GLU A 281 18.53 20.18 -3.26
N ALA A 282 18.76 19.17 -4.10
CA ALA A 282 19.49 19.30 -5.37
C ALA A 282 18.65 19.93 -6.50
N GLY A 283 17.36 20.21 -6.27
CA GLY A 283 16.46 20.75 -7.29
C GLY A 283 16.04 19.76 -8.38
N LEU A 284 16.24 18.45 -8.14
CA LEU A 284 15.83 17.37 -9.03
C LEU A 284 14.45 16.81 -8.69
N LEU A 285 13.87 17.18 -7.55
CA LEU A 285 12.56 16.71 -7.11
C LEU A 285 11.73 17.87 -6.57
N GLU A 286 10.51 18.01 -7.07
CA GLU A 286 9.51 18.96 -6.64
C GLU A 286 8.23 18.23 -6.20
N PHE A 287 7.63 18.66 -5.09
CA PHE A 287 6.38 18.08 -4.60
C PHE A 287 5.17 18.89 -5.05
N THR A 288 4.17 18.23 -5.63
CA THR A 288 2.91 18.89 -6.03
C THR A 288 1.91 19.05 -4.89
N GLY A 289 2.14 18.39 -3.75
CA GLY A 289 1.18 18.31 -2.65
C GLY A 289 0.05 17.28 -2.87
N PRO A 290 -1.07 17.41 -2.13
CA PRO A 290 -2.25 16.56 -2.33
C PRO A 290 -2.96 16.87 -3.67
N ARG A 291 -3.97 16.06 -3.99
CA ARG A 291 -4.83 16.24 -5.18
C ARG A 291 -4.10 16.17 -6.53
N MET A 292 -2.94 15.49 -6.56
CA MET A 292 -2.24 15.25 -7.82
C MET A 292 -3.13 14.53 -8.83
N HIS A 293 -3.28 15.12 -10.01
CA HIS A 293 -3.86 14.48 -11.19
C HIS A 293 -3.04 14.84 -12.43
N ILE A 294 -3.00 13.91 -13.39
CA ILE A 294 -2.20 14.04 -14.61
C ILE A 294 -3.18 13.99 -15.77
N ASP A 295 -3.33 15.10 -16.49
CA ASP A 295 -4.05 15.22 -17.76
C ASP A 295 -3.10 15.18 -18.95
N ILE A 296 -3.67 15.16 -20.15
CA ILE A 296 -2.92 15.23 -21.41
C ILE A 296 -3.23 16.61 -22.02
N ASP A 297 -2.19 17.42 -22.20
CA ASP A 297 -2.27 18.64 -22.97
C ASP A 297 -2.00 18.30 -24.44
N GLU A 298 -3.07 18.17 -25.22
CA GLU A 298 -2.99 17.79 -26.64
C GLU A 298 -2.40 18.91 -27.51
N GLU A 299 -2.43 20.17 -27.09
CA GLU A 299 -1.82 21.29 -27.83
C GLU A 299 -0.30 21.31 -27.62
N ALA A 300 0.14 21.14 -26.37
CA ALA A 300 1.55 21.05 -26.03
C ALA A 300 2.16 19.68 -26.36
N GLY A 301 1.34 18.65 -26.60
CA GLY A 301 1.77 17.27 -26.77
C GLY A 301 2.50 16.73 -25.52
N ARG A 302 2.08 17.14 -24.32
CA ARG A 302 2.73 16.80 -23.04
C ARG A 302 1.71 16.37 -21.99
N TYR A 303 2.18 15.77 -20.89
CA TYR A 303 1.35 15.54 -19.72
C TYR A 303 1.23 16.82 -18.89
N ALA A 304 0.02 17.22 -18.52
CA ALA A 304 -0.23 18.32 -17.60
C ALA A 304 -0.41 17.79 -16.18
N VAL A 305 0.53 18.08 -15.29
CA VAL A 305 0.48 17.65 -13.88
C VAL A 305 -0.09 18.76 -13.02
N HIS A 306 -1.23 18.49 -12.40
CA HIS A 306 -1.93 19.42 -11.54
C HIS A 306 -1.75 19.06 -10.08
N GLY A 307 -1.59 20.06 -9.23
CA GLY A 307 -1.53 19.93 -7.77
C GLY A 307 -2.64 20.70 -7.06
N ALA A 308 -2.49 20.88 -5.75
CA ALA A 308 -3.47 21.52 -4.90
C ALA A 308 -3.76 22.99 -5.26
N GLU A 309 -2.72 23.76 -5.62
CA GLU A 309 -2.76 25.23 -5.70
C GLU A 309 -1.77 25.80 -6.75
N ALA A 310 -1.24 24.97 -7.66
CA ALA A 310 -0.22 25.37 -8.63
C ALA A 310 -0.74 25.26 -10.07
N ASP A 311 -0.19 26.12 -10.95
CA ASP A 311 -0.37 25.97 -12.40
C ASP A 311 0.14 24.59 -12.86
N PRO A 312 -0.45 24.02 -13.93
CA PRO A 312 -0.07 22.70 -14.38
C PRO A 312 1.39 22.66 -14.83
N VAL A 313 2.14 21.67 -14.36
CA VAL A 313 3.52 21.45 -14.78
C VAL A 313 3.54 20.47 -15.96
N LEU A 314 4.01 20.93 -17.11
CA LEU A 314 4.14 20.08 -18.29
C LEU A 314 5.30 19.10 -18.15
N CYS A 315 5.03 17.82 -18.36
CA CYS A 315 5.98 16.71 -18.24
C CYS A 315 6.04 15.91 -19.55
N ASP A 316 7.21 15.34 -19.84
CA ASP A 316 7.49 14.48 -20.99
C ASP A 316 7.59 12.99 -20.62
N GLY A 317 7.37 12.67 -19.34
CA GLY A 317 7.16 11.30 -18.90
C GLY A 317 6.22 11.18 -17.69
N VAL A 318 5.66 9.98 -17.51
CA VAL A 318 4.90 9.57 -16.34
C VAL A 318 5.45 8.25 -15.80
N LEU A 319 5.66 8.21 -14.49
CA LEU A 319 5.90 7.00 -13.70
C LEU A 319 4.77 6.83 -12.69
N GLU A 320 3.96 5.79 -12.85
CA GLU A 320 2.96 5.38 -11.86
C GLU A 320 3.63 4.55 -10.76
N ALA A 321 4.10 5.24 -9.71
CA ALA A 321 4.88 4.67 -8.61
C ALA A 321 4.01 3.92 -7.57
N HIS A 322 3.17 3.00 -8.04
CA HIS A 322 2.37 2.12 -7.21
C HIS A 322 2.19 0.75 -7.87
N LEU A 323 1.81 -0.23 -7.07
CA LEU A 323 1.52 -1.57 -7.58
C LEU A 323 0.19 -1.57 -8.35
N PRO A 324 0.04 -2.47 -9.33
CA PRO A 324 -1.26 -2.74 -9.92
C PRO A 324 -2.24 -3.27 -8.87
N PRO A 325 -3.54 -2.97 -8.99
CA PRO A 325 -4.55 -3.50 -8.09
C PRO A 325 -4.67 -5.01 -8.23
N VAL A 326 -5.05 -5.68 -7.14
CA VAL A 326 -5.51 -7.07 -7.18
C VAL A 326 -6.83 -7.09 -7.93
N ASP A 327 -6.86 -7.66 -9.14
CA ASP A 327 -8.09 -7.82 -9.92
C ASP A 327 -8.01 -8.99 -10.91
N LEU A 328 -8.76 -10.08 -10.63
CA LEU A 328 -8.76 -11.31 -11.44
C LEU A 328 -9.00 -11.09 -12.95
N PRO A 329 -9.96 -10.26 -13.39
CA PRO A 329 -10.13 -9.97 -14.82
C PRO A 329 -8.93 -9.29 -15.46
N ALA A 330 -8.16 -8.51 -14.69
CA ALA A 330 -7.05 -7.72 -15.21
C ALA A 330 -5.73 -8.50 -15.31
N TYR A 331 -5.56 -9.64 -14.64
CA TYR A 331 -4.30 -10.40 -14.70
C TYR A 331 -3.93 -10.83 -16.12
N ARG A 332 -2.65 -10.62 -16.48
CA ARG A 332 -2.05 -11.02 -17.77
C ARG A 332 -1.42 -12.42 -17.76
N SER A 333 -1.56 -13.18 -16.67
CA SER A 333 -1.06 -14.55 -16.58
C SER A 333 -1.83 -15.48 -17.53
N ALA A 334 -1.14 -16.13 -18.46
CA ALA A 334 -1.75 -17.10 -19.38
C ALA A 334 -2.45 -18.26 -18.65
N LEU A 335 -1.89 -18.72 -17.52
CA LEU A 335 -2.48 -19.79 -16.72
C LEU A 335 -3.81 -19.34 -16.09
N LEU A 336 -3.82 -18.17 -15.44
CA LEU A 336 -5.03 -17.63 -14.80
C LEU A 336 -6.08 -17.22 -15.84
N GLY A 337 -5.65 -16.70 -16.98
CA GLY A 337 -6.52 -16.42 -18.13
C GLY A 337 -7.25 -17.67 -18.59
N ALA A 338 -6.51 -18.77 -18.81
CA ALA A 338 -7.10 -20.04 -19.23
C ALA A 338 -8.03 -20.65 -18.15
N TRP A 339 -7.70 -20.54 -16.86
CA TRP A 339 -8.58 -20.98 -15.78
C TRP A 339 -9.88 -20.16 -15.73
N ARG A 340 -9.77 -18.84 -15.93
CA ARG A 340 -10.92 -17.94 -15.97
C ARG A 340 -11.84 -18.24 -17.16
N GLU A 341 -11.28 -18.44 -18.35
CA GLU A 341 -12.04 -18.80 -19.56
C GLU A 341 -12.82 -20.11 -19.41
N ARG A 342 -12.27 -21.08 -18.68
CA ARG A 342 -12.94 -22.35 -18.36
C ARG A 342 -13.89 -22.26 -17.15
N GLY A 343 -13.98 -21.12 -16.48
CA GLY A 343 -14.79 -20.96 -15.27
C GLY A 343 -14.20 -21.65 -14.02
N GLU A 344 -12.92 -22.01 -14.03
CA GLU A 344 -12.23 -22.72 -12.93
C GLU A 344 -11.75 -21.77 -11.81
N VAL A 345 -11.91 -20.46 -11.99
CA VAL A 345 -11.67 -19.43 -10.98
C VAL A 345 -12.73 -18.34 -11.09
N GLN A 346 -13.05 -17.72 -9.95
CA GLN A 346 -13.94 -16.55 -9.89
C GLN A 346 -13.42 -15.50 -8.90
N LYS A 347 -14.03 -14.30 -8.94
CA LYS A 347 -13.75 -13.24 -7.97
C LYS A 347 -14.27 -13.65 -6.60
N ASP A 348 -13.45 -13.44 -5.57
CA ASP A 348 -13.87 -13.58 -4.19
C ASP A 348 -14.80 -12.44 -3.79
N SER A 349 -15.58 -12.65 -2.73
CA SER A 349 -16.43 -11.62 -2.16
C SER A 349 -16.60 -11.77 -0.66
N TRP A 350 -16.56 -10.65 0.04
CA TRP A 350 -16.94 -10.61 1.45
C TRP A 350 -18.40 -10.15 1.59
N ALA A 351 -19.03 -10.56 2.70
CA ALA A 351 -20.37 -10.13 3.05
C ALA A 351 -20.29 -8.79 3.81
N SER A 352 -20.97 -7.76 3.32
CA SER A 352 -21.16 -6.53 4.10
C SER A 352 -22.38 -6.70 5.01
N ARG A 353 -22.16 -6.63 6.32
CA ARG A 353 -23.26 -6.46 7.28
C ARG A 353 -23.89 -5.07 7.07
N GLY A 354 -25.21 -4.98 7.19
CA GLY A 354 -25.98 -3.77 6.90
C GLY A 354 -26.63 -3.70 5.53
N THR A 355 -25.94 -4.12 4.45
CA THR A 355 -26.51 -4.05 3.09
C THR A 355 -27.09 -5.39 2.60
N ARG A 356 -26.79 -6.51 3.29
CA ARG A 356 -27.08 -7.89 2.85
C ARG A 356 -26.57 -8.22 1.44
N ARG A 357 -25.64 -7.43 0.90
CA ARG A 357 -25.02 -7.65 -0.41
C ARG A 357 -23.60 -8.21 -0.23
N ARG A 358 -23.23 -9.15 -1.09
CA ARG A 358 -21.83 -9.57 -1.24
C ARG A 358 -21.10 -8.54 -2.09
N MET A 359 -19.95 -8.10 -1.62
CA MET A 359 -19.08 -7.20 -2.37
C MET A 359 -18.00 -8.00 -3.05
N LEU A 360 -18.02 -7.99 -4.39
CA LEU A 360 -16.92 -8.57 -5.16
C LEU A 360 -15.62 -7.84 -4.83
N THR A 361 -14.62 -8.60 -4.45
CA THR A 361 -13.23 -8.17 -4.35
C THR A 361 -12.51 -8.48 -5.66
N GLY A 362 -11.34 -7.89 -5.87
CA GLY A 362 -10.49 -8.28 -6.99
C GLY A 362 -9.74 -9.60 -6.79
N SER A 363 -9.71 -10.14 -5.57
CA SER A 363 -9.05 -11.41 -5.25
C SER A 363 -9.74 -12.60 -5.92
N ILE A 364 -9.02 -13.70 -6.02
CA ILE A 364 -9.52 -15.00 -6.48
C ILE A 364 -10.16 -15.73 -5.31
N ALA A 365 -11.37 -16.26 -5.52
CA ALA A 365 -12.09 -17.03 -4.51
C ALA A 365 -11.39 -18.36 -4.24
N VAL A 366 -11.15 -18.66 -2.96
CA VAL A 366 -10.54 -19.92 -2.52
C VAL A 366 -11.28 -20.54 -1.35
N ASP A 367 -11.37 -21.87 -1.34
CA ASP A 367 -11.88 -22.65 -0.22
C ASP A 367 -10.78 -22.87 0.83
N GLY A 368 -11.18 -22.79 2.12
CA GLY A 368 -10.33 -23.10 3.26
C GLY A 368 -8.95 -22.42 3.21
N LEU A 369 -8.88 -21.23 2.59
CA LEU A 369 -7.70 -20.40 2.29
C LEU A 369 -6.89 -20.71 1.04
N TYR A 370 -7.02 -21.85 0.33
CA TYR A 370 -5.99 -22.22 -0.67
C TYR A 370 -6.49 -22.76 -2.01
N ALA A 371 -7.63 -23.45 -2.08
CA ALA A 371 -8.05 -24.10 -3.32
C ALA A 371 -9.03 -23.23 -4.11
N PRO A 372 -8.80 -22.93 -5.41
CA PRO A 372 -9.70 -22.06 -6.15
C PRO A 372 -11.09 -22.65 -6.28
N ILE A 373 -12.08 -21.76 -6.21
CA ILE A 373 -13.49 -22.07 -6.41
C ILE A 373 -13.89 -21.62 -7.81
N GLY A 374 -14.41 -22.56 -8.61
CA GLY A 374 -14.96 -22.30 -9.94
C GLY A 374 -16.32 -21.57 -9.89
N VAL A 375 -16.76 -21.04 -11.03
CA VAL A 375 -18.04 -20.33 -11.17
C VAL A 375 -19.26 -21.21 -10.91
N ASP A 376 -19.09 -22.53 -11.06
CA ASP A 376 -20.09 -23.57 -10.77
C ASP A 376 -20.07 -24.02 -9.29
N GLY A 377 -19.16 -23.45 -8.48
CA GLY A 377 -18.94 -23.84 -7.08
C GLY A 377 -17.97 -25.00 -6.88
N THR A 378 -17.41 -25.58 -7.95
CA THR A 378 -16.42 -26.65 -7.85
C THR A 378 -15.16 -26.16 -7.15
N VAL A 379 -14.73 -26.86 -6.10
CA VAL A 379 -13.45 -26.62 -5.43
C VAL A 379 -12.37 -27.47 -6.11
N HIS A 380 -11.35 -26.82 -6.69
CA HIS A 380 -10.25 -27.52 -7.33
C HIS A 380 -9.14 -27.87 -6.31
N GLU A 381 -9.38 -28.86 -5.45
CA GLU A 381 -8.58 -29.18 -4.25
C GLU A 381 -7.09 -29.46 -4.48
N ARG A 382 -6.73 -29.90 -5.69
CA ARG A 382 -5.35 -30.20 -6.13
C ARG A 382 -4.63 -28.99 -6.73
N ARG A 383 -5.29 -27.84 -6.76
CA ARG A 383 -4.72 -26.55 -7.17
C ARG A 383 -4.71 -25.68 -5.94
N LEU A 384 -3.54 -25.23 -5.53
CA LEU A 384 -3.37 -24.42 -4.33
C LEU A 384 -2.85 -23.04 -4.73
N MET A 385 -3.31 -22.01 -4.05
CA MET A 385 -2.99 -20.62 -4.35
C MET A 385 -2.58 -19.92 -3.06
N VAL A 386 -1.45 -19.21 -3.10
CA VAL A 386 -0.94 -18.41 -1.98
C VAL A 386 -0.36 -17.10 -2.51
N GLY A 387 -0.58 -16.02 -1.77
CA GLY A 387 -0.04 -14.70 -2.10
C GLY A 387 -1.11 -13.62 -2.33
N VAL A 388 -0.71 -12.54 -2.98
CA VAL A 388 -1.50 -11.31 -3.08
C VAL A 388 -2.81 -11.49 -3.88
N PRO A 389 -2.86 -12.30 -4.96
CA PRO A 389 -4.10 -12.54 -5.70
C PRO A 389 -5.23 -13.20 -4.92
N VAL A 390 -4.95 -13.77 -3.74
CA VAL A 390 -5.95 -14.41 -2.84
C VAL A 390 -6.07 -13.67 -1.50
N SER A 391 -5.71 -12.39 -1.47
CA SER A 391 -5.61 -11.55 -0.26
C SER A 391 -6.90 -11.42 0.55
N THR A 392 -8.07 -11.65 -0.05
CA THR A 392 -9.36 -11.65 0.68
C THR A 392 -9.43 -12.81 1.67
N ALA A 393 -9.01 -14.01 1.25
CA ALA A 393 -8.88 -15.17 2.13
C ALA A 393 -7.58 -15.13 2.95
N GLN A 394 -6.50 -14.59 2.38
CA GLN A 394 -5.18 -14.52 3.00
C GLN A 394 -4.75 -13.07 3.27
N PRO A 395 -5.41 -12.35 4.20
CA PRO A 395 -5.02 -10.98 4.50
C PRO A 395 -3.57 -10.93 4.99
N GLY A 396 -2.84 -9.88 4.62
CA GLY A 396 -1.44 -9.71 5.00
C GLY A 396 -0.43 -10.59 4.26
N SER A 397 -0.83 -11.30 3.18
CA SER A 397 0.07 -12.14 2.38
C SER A 397 1.25 -11.40 1.71
N ALA A 398 1.19 -10.07 1.63
CA ALA A 398 2.28 -9.21 1.14
C ALA A 398 3.28 -8.76 2.24
N ILE A 399 3.04 -9.12 3.51
CA ILE A 399 3.85 -8.64 4.65
C ILE A 399 5.02 -9.60 4.90
N THR A 400 6.22 -9.04 5.03
CA THR A 400 7.44 -9.80 5.35
C THR A 400 7.33 -10.45 6.73
N ALA A 401 7.86 -11.67 6.87
CA ALA A 401 7.92 -12.36 8.15
C ALA A 401 8.90 -11.68 9.12
N GLU A 402 8.47 -11.46 10.37
CA GLU A 402 9.33 -10.96 11.43
C GLU A 402 10.10 -12.13 12.09
N PRO A 403 11.42 -12.01 12.31
CA PRO A 403 12.20 -13.05 12.97
C PRO A 403 11.64 -13.44 14.34
N GLY A 404 11.62 -14.75 14.64
CA GLY A 404 11.14 -15.27 15.92
C GLY A 404 9.63 -15.24 16.12
N THR A 405 8.85 -14.85 15.11
CA THR A 405 7.39 -14.81 15.16
C THR A 405 6.76 -15.95 14.35
N GLY A 406 5.54 -16.35 14.72
CA GLY A 406 4.68 -17.14 13.85
C GLY A 406 4.06 -16.24 12.78
N ALA A 407 4.81 -15.86 11.75
CA ALA A 407 4.29 -15.00 10.70
C ALA A 407 3.19 -15.71 9.90
N GLN A 408 2.09 -14.99 9.61
CA GLN A 408 0.93 -15.56 8.91
C GLN A 408 1.28 -16.12 7.53
N LEU A 409 2.11 -15.41 6.76
CA LEU A 409 2.59 -15.87 5.46
C LEU A 409 3.29 -17.24 5.54
N LEU A 410 4.13 -17.45 6.56
CA LEU A 410 4.84 -18.72 6.75
C LEU A 410 3.87 -19.85 7.08
N ARG A 411 2.86 -19.59 7.91
CA ARG A 411 1.79 -20.58 8.18
C ARG A 411 0.99 -20.94 6.93
N HIS A 412 0.68 -19.97 6.08
CA HIS A 412 0.01 -20.23 4.81
C HIS A 412 0.89 -21.07 3.88
N ALA A 413 2.18 -20.75 3.78
CA ALA A 413 3.14 -21.52 2.99
C ALA A 413 3.30 -22.96 3.51
N GLU A 414 3.40 -23.13 4.83
CA GLU A 414 3.45 -24.43 5.49
C GLU A 414 2.19 -25.27 5.19
N ALA A 415 1.00 -24.68 5.36
CA ALA A 415 -0.26 -25.37 5.07
C ALA A 415 -0.35 -25.83 3.60
N VAL A 416 0.09 -24.99 2.65
CA VAL A 416 0.17 -25.35 1.23
C VAL A 416 1.18 -26.47 1.00
N ALA A 417 2.37 -26.40 1.60
CA ALA A 417 3.40 -27.42 1.47
C ALA A 417 2.94 -28.79 2.00
N LEU A 418 2.29 -28.82 3.16
CA LEU A 418 1.72 -30.04 3.73
C LEU A 418 0.65 -30.65 2.82
N ARG A 419 -0.24 -29.82 2.24
CA ARG A 419 -1.26 -30.29 1.30
C ARG A 419 -0.65 -30.84 0.01
N LEU A 420 0.39 -30.20 -0.54
CA LEU A 420 1.11 -30.73 -1.71
C LEU A 420 1.77 -32.07 -1.40
N ALA A 421 2.44 -32.19 -0.24
CA ALA A 421 3.14 -33.40 0.14
C ALA A 421 2.17 -34.58 0.34
N ARG A 422 0.99 -34.35 0.93
CA ARG A 422 -0.10 -35.34 0.99
C ARG A 422 -0.62 -35.73 -0.39
N ALA A 423 -0.93 -34.74 -1.24
CA ALA A 423 -1.42 -35.01 -2.59
C ALA A 423 -0.41 -35.78 -3.46
N GLY A 424 0.89 -35.61 -3.20
CA GLY A 424 1.97 -36.37 -3.85
C GLY A 424 2.34 -37.69 -3.17
N GLY A 425 1.66 -38.09 -2.09
CA GLY A 425 1.93 -39.33 -1.35
C GLY A 425 3.21 -39.34 -0.51
N ALA A 426 3.85 -38.18 -0.32
CA ALA A 426 5.04 -38.03 0.51
C ALA A 426 4.72 -37.96 2.02
N LEU A 427 3.48 -37.61 2.36
CA LEU A 427 2.92 -37.71 3.70
C LEU A 427 1.71 -38.64 3.64
N GLU A 428 1.62 -39.56 4.59
CA GLU A 428 0.41 -40.38 4.77
C GLU A 428 -0.77 -39.47 5.13
N ASP A 429 -1.98 -39.85 4.70
CA ASP A 429 -3.21 -39.27 5.22
C ASP A 429 -3.34 -39.69 6.69
N GLU A 430 -2.79 -38.91 7.60
CA GLU A 430 -3.23 -38.93 8.99
C GLU A 430 -4.67 -38.38 9.02
N MET A 431 -5.64 -39.23 8.66
CA MET A 431 -7.04 -39.01 8.94
C MET A 431 -7.45 -39.83 10.17
N ALA A 432 -8.02 -39.13 11.15
CA ALA A 432 -8.72 -39.65 12.33
C ALA A 432 -7.84 -40.19 13.48
N ARG A 433 -7.42 -39.28 14.37
CA ARG A 433 -7.63 -39.44 15.81
C ARG A 433 -8.14 -38.15 16.42
#